data_AF-A0A0C4FAF1-F1
#
_entry.id   AF-A0A0C4FAF1-F1
#
_cell.length_a   1.000
_cell.length_b   1.000
_cell.length_c   1.000
_cell.angle_alpha   90.00
_cell.angle_beta   90.00
_cell.angle_gamma   90.00
#
_symmetry.space_group_name_H-M   'P 1'
#
loop_
_entity.id
_entity.type
_entity.pdbx_description
1 polymer ?
#
loop_
_entity_poly.entity_id
_entity_poly.type
_entity_poly.pdbx_seq_one_letter_code
_entity_poly.pdbx_strand_id
1 'polypeptide(L)'
;TLQISSTGSARLTHIIIFIDEITEHLSSVIKGEGEKYPPALRNKCQLGLQLTNKYYTLTDCSPLYCIAMVLHPSFKEKYFEIAGWEKEWIEEAVWLTREMFDLNYKINSPTSSQPIESNK
;
A
#
# COMPACT_ATOMS: atom_id res chain seq x y z
N THR A 1 -4.97 -13.93 10.67
CA THR A 1 -4.38 -13.50 11.97
C THR A 1 -3.09 -14.23 12.36
N LEU A 2 -2.97 -15.56 12.19
CA LEU A 2 -1.74 -16.30 12.58
C LEU A 2 -0.46 -15.86 11.85
N GLN A 3 -0.59 -15.50 10.56
CA GLN A 3 0.52 -15.03 9.71
C GLN A 3 1.14 -13.71 10.19
N ILE A 4 0.40 -12.90 10.95
CA ILE A 4 0.82 -11.57 11.42
C ILE A 4 1.58 -11.68 12.74
N SER A 5 1.20 -12.66 13.58
CA SER A 5 1.79 -12.91 14.90
C SER A 5 3.02 -13.82 14.87
N SER A 6 3.33 -14.42 13.70
CA SER A 6 4.54 -15.22 13.53
C SER A 6 5.72 -14.34 13.11
N THR A 7 6.73 -14.26 13.98
CA THR A 7 8.00 -13.57 13.73
C THR A 7 8.60 -13.99 12.39
N GLY A 8 8.97 -13.03 11.55
CA GLY A 8 9.59 -13.27 10.23
C GLY A 8 8.61 -13.44 9.05
N SER A 9 7.29 -13.46 9.29
CA SER A 9 6.29 -13.57 8.21
C SER A 9 5.59 -12.24 7.87
N ALA A 10 5.67 -11.24 8.76
CA ALA A 10 5.11 -9.92 8.50
C ALA A 10 5.91 -9.22 7.39
N ARG A 11 5.28 -9.00 6.24
CA ARG A 11 5.85 -8.26 5.10
C ARG A 11 5.15 -6.91 5.04
N LEU A 12 5.88 -5.86 4.63
CA LEU A 12 5.33 -4.51 4.42
C LEU A 12 4.05 -4.53 3.58
N THR A 13 4.00 -5.39 2.55
CA THR A 13 2.84 -5.59 1.68
C THR A 13 1.58 -6.04 2.41
N HIS A 14 1.71 -6.84 3.47
CA HIS A 14 0.55 -7.38 4.15
C HIS A 14 -0.15 -6.36 5.05
N ILE A 15 0.54 -5.28 5.44
CA ILE A 15 -0.01 -4.31 6.40
C ILE A 15 -1.21 -3.57 5.81
N ILE A 16 -1.09 -3.03 4.59
CA ILE A 16 -2.20 -2.34 3.90
C ILE A 16 -3.36 -3.31 3.70
N ILE A 17 -3.08 -4.53 3.23
CA ILE A 17 -4.10 -5.56 2.97
C ILE A 17 -4.90 -5.90 4.24
N PHE A 18 -4.22 -6.05 5.38
CA PHE A 18 -4.91 -6.34 6.63
C PHE A 18 -5.76 -5.16 7.11
N ILE A 19 -5.27 -3.92 6.95
CA ILE A 19 -6.05 -2.75 7.34
C ILE A 19 -7.30 -2.63 6.46
N ASP A 20 -7.18 -2.88 5.15
CA ASP A 20 -8.29 -2.91 4.20
C ASP A 20 -9.32 -3.98 4.57
N GLU A 21 -8.88 -5.22 4.80
CA GLU A 21 -9.75 -6.35 5.17
C GLU A 21 -10.51 -6.08 6.48
N ILE A 22 -9.81 -5.55 7.50
CA ILE A 22 -10.44 -5.19 8.78
C ILE A 22 -11.45 -4.04 8.57
N THR A 23 -11.08 -3.03 7.80
CA THR A 23 -11.92 -1.85 7.53
C THR A 23 -13.18 -2.22 6.75
N GLU A 24 -13.06 -3.10 5.76
CA GLU A 24 -14.20 -3.65 5.01
C GLU A 24 -15.13 -4.44 5.94
N HIS A 25 -14.57 -5.32 6.77
CA HIS A 25 -15.37 -6.12 7.70
C HIS A 25 -16.13 -5.25 8.72
N LEU A 26 -15.45 -4.25 9.30
CA LEU A 26 -16.08 -3.29 10.22
C LEU A 26 -17.19 -2.50 9.51
N SER A 27 -16.94 -2.04 8.29
CA SER A 27 -17.91 -1.31 7.47
C SER A 27 -19.13 -2.16 7.13
N SER A 28 -18.95 -3.45 6.85
CA SER A 28 -20.04 -4.40 6.62
C SER A 28 -20.93 -4.55 7.85
N VAL A 29 -20.35 -4.72 9.05
CA VAL A 29 -21.10 -4.79 10.31
C VAL A 29 -21.85 -3.49 10.59
N ILE A 30 -21.21 -2.33 10.34
CA ILE A 30 -21.83 -1.01 10.50
C ILE A 30 -22.98 -0.80 9.52
N LYS A 31 -22.86 -1.22 8.25
CA LYS A 31 -23.94 -1.12 7.25
C LYS A 31 -25.12 -2.02 7.61
N GLY A 32 -24.85 -3.18 8.19
CA GLY A 32 -25.84 -4.05 8.83
C GLY A 32 -27.07 -4.32 7.95
N GLU A 33 -26.91 -5.14 6.92
CA GLU A 33 -28.04 -5.62 6.13
C GLU A 33 -29.07 -6.33 7.05
N GLY A 34 -30.28 -5.77 7.17
CA GLY A 34 -31.41 -6.39 7.85
C GLY A 34 -31.35 -6.47 9.38
N GLU A 35 -30.80 -5.46 10.08
CA GLU A 35 -30.69 -5.44 11.56
C GLU A 35 -29.93 -6.63 12.18
N LYS A 36 -29.07 -7.29 11.41
CA LYS A 36 -28.31 -8.48 11.84
C LYS A 36 -27.49 -8.27 13.11
N TYR A 37 -27.09 -7.04 13.42
CA TYR A 37 -26.19 -6.70 14.53
C TYR A 37 -26.80 -5.66 15.48
N PRO A 38 -26.67 -5.84 16.80
CA PRO A 38 -27.24 -4.91 17.78
C PRO A 38 -26.54 -3.53 17.70
N PRO A 39 -27.25 -2.43 18.05
CA PRO A 39 -26.68 -1.08 18.01
C PRO A 39 -25.36 -0.93 18.78
N ALA A 40 -25.23 -1.62 19.92
CA ALA A 40 -24.00 -1.61 20.71
C ALA A 40 -22.78 -2.11 19.92
N LEU A 41 -22.94 -3.18 19.12
CA LEU A 41 -21.86 -3.73 18.32
C LEU A 41 -21.50 -2.79 17.17
N ARG A 42 -22.50 -2.24 16.47
CA ARG A 42 -22.30 -1.30 15.36
C ARG A 42 -21.54 -0.05 15.83
N ASN A 43 -21.90 0.49 16.99
CA ASN A 43 -21.21 1.63 17.59
C ASN A 43 -19.75 1.29 17.93
N LYS A 44 -19.47 0.08 18.45
CA LYS A 44 -18.10 -0.36 18.71
C LYS A 44 -17.30 -0.55 17.41
N CYS A 45 -17.92 -1.11 16.36
CA CYS A 45 -17.28 -1.24 15.06
C CYS A 45 -16.97 0.13 14.43
N GLN A 46 -17.83 1.14 14.63
CA GLN A 46 -17.56 2.50 14.17
C GLN A 46 -16.32 3.10 14.84
N LEU A 47 -16.12 2.86 16.13
CA LEU A 47 -14.88 3.24 16.82
C LEU A 47 -13.67 2.47 16.29
N GLY A 48 -13.84 1.17 16.01
CA GLY A 48 -12.82 0.35 15.37
C GLY A 48 -12.41 0.90 14.01
N LEU A 49 -13.37 1.35 13.21
CA LEU A 49 -13.14 1.92 11.88
C LEU A 49 -12.38 3.24 11.96
N GLN A 50 -12.70 4.09 12.93
CA GLN A 50 -11.92 5.31 13.19
C GLN A 50 -10.48 5.00 13.59
N LEU A 51 -10.28 3.93 14.37
CA LEU A 51 -8.96 3.49 14.78
C LEU A 51 -8.15 2.94 13.61
N THR A 52 -8.74 2.10 12.74
CA THR A 52 -8.04 1.60 11.56
C THR A 52 -7.68 2.73 10.61
N ASN A 53 -8.57 3.69 10.39
CA ASN A 53 -8.28 4.87 9.58
C ASN A 53 -7.09 5.69 10.12
N LYS A 54 -6.97 5.83 11.45
CA LYS A 54 -5.80 6.49 12.06
C LYS A 54 -4.50 5.75 11.72
N TYR A 55 -4.48 4.42 11.76
CA TYR A 55 -3.30 3.64 11.40
C TYR A 55 -3.01 3.66 9.90
N TYR A 56 -4.05 3.77 9.08
CA TYR A 56 -3.91 3.96 7.64
C TYR A 56 -3.16 5.27 7.32
N THR A 57 -3.53 6.38 7.98
CA THR A 57 -2.78 7.64 7.83
C THR A 57 -1.30 7.51 8.23
N LEU A 58 -0.98 6.64 9.20
CA LEU A 58 0.41 6.37 9.58
C LEU A 58 1.16 5.54 8.53
N THR A 59 0.48 4.65 7.79
CA THR A 59 1.10 3.96 6.66
C THR A 59 1.37 4.91 5.50
N ASP A 60 0.52 5.91 5.28
CA ASP A 60 0.72 6.94 4.25
C ASP A 60 1.90 7.89 4.56
N CYS A 61 2.35 7.94 5.81
CA CYS A 61 3.54 8.71 6.19
C CYS A 61 4.85 8.16 5.62
N SER A 62 4.85 6.95 5.04
CA SER A 62 6.01 6.39 4.36
C SER A 62 5.63 5.80 3.01
N PRO A 63 6.28 6.21 1.91
CA PRO A 63 5.99 5.66 0.58
C PRO A 63 6.33 4.17 0.48
N LEU A 64 7.11 3.62 1.43
CA LEU A 64 7.56 2.23 1.42
C LEU A 64 6.42 1.22 1.41
N TYR A 65 5.30 1.51 2.07
CA TYR A 65 4.15 0.60 2.11
C TYR A 65 3.50 0.47 0.72
N CYS A 66 3.25 1.60 0.06
CA CYS A 66 2.71 1.64 -1.30
C CYS A 66 3.69 1.06 -2.32
N ILE A 67 4.98 1.41 -2.23
CA ILE A 67 6.03 0.88 -3.10
C ILE A 67 6.13 -0.64 -2.99
N ALA A 68 6.10 -1.18 -1.76
CA ALA A 68 6.14 -2.63 -1.55
C ALA A 68 4.96 -3.34 -2.24
N MET A 69 3.76 -2.74 -2.19
CA MET A 69 2.55 -3.25 -2.84
C MET A 69 2.65 -3.20 -4.37
N VAL A 70 3.12 -2.07 -4.94
CA VAL A 70 3.33 -1.91 -6.39
C VAL A 70 4.34 -2.93 -6.91
N LEU A 71 5.42 -3.18 -6.17
CA LEU A 71 6.46 -4.15 -6.56
C LEU A 71 6.05 -5.61 -6.31
N HIS A 72 4.94 -5.87 -5.61
CA HIS A 72 4.51 -7.23 -5.32
C HIS A 72 3.97 -7.91 -6.59
N PRO A 73 4.51 -9.08 -6.99
CA PRO A 73 4.22 -9.69 -8.29
C PRO A 73 2.74 -10.05 -8.49
N SER A 74 2.03 -10.36 -7.40
CA SER A 74 0.61 -10.73 -7.44
C SER A 74 -0.36 -9.55 -7.29
N PHE A 75 0.09 -8.40 -6.79
CA PHE A 75 -0.78 -7.26 -6.49
C PHE A 75 -0.65 -6.17 -7.54
N LYS A 76 0.52 -5.52 -7.60
CA LYS A 76 0.81 -4.40 -8.50
C LYS A 76 -0.29 -3.33 -8.40
N GLU A 77 -0.52 -2.60 -9.49
CA GLU A 77 -1.58 -1.60 -9.61
C GLU A 77 -2.99 -2.21 -9.49
N LYS A 78 -3.16 -3.45 -9.96
CA LYS A 78 -4.46 -4.15 -10.00
C LYS A 78 -5.07 -4.35 -8.62
N TYR A 79 -4.26 -4.50 -7.57
CA TYR A 79 -4.79 -4.58 -6.21
C TYR A 79 -5.55 -3.31 -5.83
N PHE A 80 -4.96 -2.14 -6.08
CA PHE A 80 -5.55 -0.87 -5.68
C PHE A 80 -6.86 -0.59 -6.43
N GLU A 81 -6.94 -1.01 -7.70
CA GLU A 81 -8.18 -0.95 -8.48
C GLU A 81 -9.29 -1.80 -7.83
N ILE A 82 -8.98 -3.03 -7.42
CA ILE A 82 -9.93 -3.94 -6.76
C ILE A 82 -10.30 -3.44 -5.37
N ALA A 83 -9.34 -2.87 -4.63
CA ALA A 83 -9.55 -2.24 -3.34
C ALA A 83 -10.33 -0.92 -3.42
N GLY A 84 -10.64 -0.43 -4.62
CA GLY A 84 -11.44 0.76 -4.84
C GLY A 84 -10.72 2.07 -4.51
N TRP A 85 -9.40 2.09 -4.62
CA TRP A 85 -8.62 3.32 -4.43
C TRP A 85 -8.92 4.33 -5.54
N GLU A 86 -8.84 5.61 -5.19
CA GLU A 86 -8.93 6.70 -6.17
C GLU A 86 -7.77 6.60 -7.18
N LYS A 87 -8.06 6.90 -8.44
CA LYS A 87 -7.09 6.75 -9.52
C LYS A 87 -5.83 7.58 -9.27
N GLU A 88 -6.02 8.78 -8.73
CA GLU A 88 -4.99 9.72 -8.35
C GLU A 88 -4.02 9.10 -7.33
N TRP A 89 -4.51 8.29 -6.39
CA TRP A 89 -3.67 7.63 -5.38
C TRP A 89 -2.89 6.46 -5.95
N ILE A 90 -3.46 5.74 -6.92
CA ILE A 90 -2.77 4.68 -7.65
C ILE A 90 -1.62 5.29 -8.46
N GLU A 91 -1.89 6.38 -9.17
CA GLU A 91 -0.89 7.12 -9.95
C GLU A 91 0.24 7.64 -9.04
N GLU A 92 -0.09 8.19 -7.87
CA GLU A 92 0.89 8.65 -6.88
C GLU A 92 1.79 7.50 -6.38
N ALA A 93 1.20 6.34 -6.07
CA ALA A 93 1.97 5.17 -5.63
C ALA A 93 2.95 4.67 -6.70
N VAL A 94 2.54 4.69 -7.97
CA VAL A 94 3.41 4.33 -9.11
C VAL A 94 4.50 5.37 -9.31
N TRP A 95 4.16 6.65 -9.20
CA TRP A 95 5.11 7.76 -9.31
C TRP A 95 6.19 7.67 -8.23
N LEU A 96 5.81 7.55 -6.95
CA LEU A 96 6.73 7.35 -5.81
C LEU A 96 7.66 6.15 -6.02
N THR A 97 7.14 5.06 -6.59
CA THR A 97 7.93 3.87 -6.90
C THR A 97 9.01 4.17 -7.94
N ARG A 98 8.67 4.90 -9.01
CA ARG A 98 9.61 5.28 -10.07
C ARG A 98 10.64 6.28 -9.58
N GLU A 99 10.20 7.29 -8.85
CA GLU A 99 11.09 8.30 -8.25
C GLU A 99 12.12 7.64 -7.32
N MET A 100 11.67 6.73 -6.44
CA MET A 100 12.56 6.01 -5.55
C MET A 100 13.59 5.17 -6.31
N PHE A 101 13.18 4.53 -7.41
CA PHE A 101 14.06 3.78 -8.31
C PHE A 101 15.09 4.70 -8.99
N ASP A 102 14.64 5.80 -9.59
CA ASP A 102 15.50 6.76 -10.29
C ASP A 102 16.54 7.38 -9.34
N LEU A 103 16.17 7.70 -8.10
CA LEU A 103 17.06 8.31 -7.12
C LEU A 103 18.11 7.35 -6.54
N ASN A 104 17.76 6.08 -6.33
CA ASN A 104 18.55 5.18 -5.48
C ASN A 104 19.13 3.97 -6.21
N TYR A 105 18.53 3.56 -7.33
CA TYR A 105 18.84 2.29 -8.00
C TYR A 105 19.26 2.47 -9.46
N LYS A 106 18.92 3.59 -10.08
CA LYS A 106 19.35 3.89 -11.45
C LYS A 106 20.84 4.15 -11.48
N ILE A 107 21.58 3.18 -12.00
CA ILE A 107 23.01 3.33 -12.27
C ILE A 107 23.13 4.33 -13.42
N ASN A 108 23.61 5.53 -13.11
CA ASN A 108 24.10 6.44 -14.14
C ASN A 108 25.36 5.79 -14.71
N SER A 109 25.26 5.18 -15.89
CA SER A 109 26.45 4.71 -16.61
C SER A 109 27.45 5.87 -16.71
N PRO A 110 28.75 5.69 -16.40
CA PRO A 110 29.72 6.72 -16.67
C PRO A 110 29.65 7.01 -18.16
N THR A 111 29.31 8.25 -18.50
CA THR A 111 29.26 8.73 -19.88
C THR A 111 30.58 8.36 -20.54
N SER A 112 30.55 7.43 -21.49
CA SER A 112 31.66 7.15 -22.39
C SER A 112 31.83 8.35 -23.33
N SER A 113 32.30 9.47 -22.79
CA SER A 113 32.81 10.62 -23.53
C SER A 113 34.33 10.51 -23.56
N GLN A 114 34.84 9.55 -24.32
CA GLN A 114 36.19 9.62 -24.86
C GLN A 114 36.05 9.47 -26.38
N PRO A 115 36.19 10.55 -27.16
CA PRO A 115 36.59 10.39 -28.54
C PRO A 115 38.08 10.02 -28.52
N ILE A 116 38.36 8.73 -28.69
CA ILE A 116 39.69 8.28 -29.09
C ILE A 116 39.76 8.38 -30.62
N GLU A 117 40.83 9.02 -31.07
CA GLU A 117 41.42 9.07 -32.42
C GLU A 117 40.91 10.10 -33.45
N SER A 118 41.82 11.02 -33.81
CA SER A 118 42.52 10.89 -35.09
C SER A 118 43.89 11.58 -35.07
N ASN A 119 44.92 10.77 -35.32
CA ASN A 119 46.24 11.20 -35.78
C ASN A 119 46.13 11.98 -37.10
N LYS A 120 46.74 13.16 -37.18
CA LYS A 120 47.62 13.56 -38.30
C LYS A 120 48.46 14.78 -37.93
#